data_AF-A0A0K9XDZ9-F1
#
_entry.id   AF-A0A0K9XDZ9-F1
#
_cell.length_a   1.000
_cell.length_b   1.000
_cell.length_c   1.000
_cell.angle_alpha   90.00
_cell.angle_beta   90.00
_cell.angle_gamma   90.00
#
_symmetry.space_group_name_H-M   'P 1'
#
loop_
_entity.id
_entity.type
_entity.pdbx_description
1 polymer ?
#
loop_
_entity_poly.entity_id
_entity_poly.type
_entity_poly.pdbx_seq_one_letter_code
_entity_poly.pdbx_strand_id
1 'polypeptide(L)'
;MTGNGDGRFTLCYTPTTAVTAKVWAEFQSQAGAMWSVVDGSGRRYATTSYALDAVSGHRSLGDVYANTAQSRAWHAFDTLNKLWWDRGSTTDCWTGNQREGRCTPITVRWYPGSQDGTYWTGSDDSVHLADNDPDSGHTTVHEAGHSLMGKLYAGWWPYVTNCSPHYVDRTSSTTCGWTEGYADAVAFHTFKDTTMTWGNGSSVNLANDRTTRGMDWGDACEARVATALTDLWAQVDGGWTRSNTMMSRERSSTLREYFLTDRPAHGLDSGAKARTILYHHTIQY
;
A
#
# COMPACT_ATOMS: atom_id res chain seq x y z
N MET A 1 1.02 -16.08 -9.70
CA MET A 1 1.89 -17.20 -10.14
C MET A 1 3.15 -16.63 -10.76
N THR A 2 4.03 -16.16 -9.90
CA THR A 2 5.47 -16.00 -10.07
C THR A 2 6.02 -16.56 -8.77
N GLY A 3 7.08 -17.38 -8.79
CA GLY A 3 7.75 -17.77 -7.56
C GLY A 3 8.14 -16.50 -6.81
N ASN A 4 7.73 -16.39 -5.55
CA ASN A 4 7.82 -15.18 -4.72
C ASN A 4 9.27 -14.74 -4.39
N GLY A 5 10.28 -15.21 -5.15
CA GLY A 5 11.69 -14.95 -4.89
C GLY A 5 12.56 -14.73 -6.14
N ASP A 6 12.24 -15.30 -7.31
CA ASP A 6 13.08 -15.20 -8.51
C ASP A 6 12.31 -15.03 -9.84
N GLY A 7 10.98 -14.84 -9.79
CA GLY A 7 10.16 -14.60 -10.97
C GLY A 7 9.92 -15.85 -11.84
N ARG A 8 10.47 -17.02 -11.50
CA ARG A 8 10.25 -18.27 -12.23
C ARG A 8 8.93 -18.91 -11.87
N PHE A 9 8.29 -19.56 -12.83
CA PHE A 9 7.08 -20.36 -12.61
C PHE A 9 6.97 -21.45 -13.67
N THR A 10 6.16 -22.46 -13.38
CA THR A 10 5.81 -23.53 -14.33
C THR A 10 4.31 -23.51 -14.52
N LEU A 11 3.87 -23.46 -15.78
CA LEU A 11 2.47 -23.65 -16.14
C LEU A 11 2.25 -25.11 -16.51
N CYS A 12 1.27 -25.74 -15.88
CA CYS A 12 0.83 -27.08 -16.21
C CYS A 12 -0.40 -27.00 -17.11
N TYR A 13 -0.34 -27.67 -18.27
CA TYR A 13 -1.45 -27.79 -19.21
C TYR A 13 -1.60 -29.25 -19.62
N THR A 14 -2.83 -29.77 -19.59
CA THR A 14 -3.14 -31.11 -20.06
C THR A 14 -3.62 -31.01 -21.51
N PRO A 15 -2.81 -31.44 -22.50
CA PRO A 15 -3.18 -31.31 -23.90
C PRO A 15 -4.24 -32.34 -24.29
N THR A 16 -5.15 -31.96 -25.20
CA THR A 16 -6.16 -32.86 -25.77
C THR A 16 -5.61 -33.68 -26.95
N THR A 17 -4.42 -33.34 -27.43
CA THR A 17 -3.69 -34.00 -28.53
C THR A 17 -2.25 -34.28 -28.10
N ALA A 18 -1.55 -35.18 -28.81
CA ALA A 18 -0.14 -35.49 -28.51
C ALA A 18 0.80 -34.28 -28.72
N VAL A 19 0.39 -33.31 -29.53
CA VAL A 19 1.12 -32.08 -29.84
C VAL A 19 0.17 -30.89 -29.71
N THR A 20 0.55 -29.88 -28.94
CA THR A 20 -0.14 -28.60 -28.86
C THR A 20 0.36 -27.72 -30.00
N ALA A 21 -0.54 -27.24 -30.86
CA ALA A 21 -0.17 -26.52 -32.08
C ALA A 21 0.65 -25.25 -31.79
N LYS A 22 0.30 -24.50 -30.74
CA LYS A 22 0.97 -23.26 -30.35
C LYS A 22 0.83 -23.00 -28.84
N VAL A 23 1.88 -22.52 -28.20
CA VAL A 23 1.90 -22.16 -26.77
C VAL A 23 2.65 -20.85 -26.56
N TRP A 24 2.09 -19.95 -25.75
CA TRP A 24 2.75 -18.75 -25.23
C TRP A 24 2.17 -18.43 -23.85
N ALA A 25 2.85 -17.58 -23.09
CA ALA A 25 2.36 -17.03 -21.84
C ALA A 25 2.11 -15.53 -21.99
N GLU A 26 1.00 -15.04 -21.44
CA GLU A 26 0.71 -13.61 -21.27
C GLU A 26 0.70 -13.29 -19.78
N PHE A 27 1.36 -12.20 -19.43
CA PHE A 27 1.36 -11.62 -18.10
C PHE A 27 0.60 -10.32 -18.17
N GLN A 28 -0.38 -10.17 -17.29
CA GLN A 28 -1.09 -8.90 -17.11
C GLN A 28 -0.71 -8.29 -15.77
N SER A 29 -0.72 -6.97 -15.68
CA SER A 29 -0.52 -6.20 -14.44
C SER A 29 -1.73 -6.33 -13.50
N GLN A 30 -2.12 -7.57 -13.18
CA GLN A 30 -3.21 -7.92 -12.29
C GLN A 30 -2.86 -9.18 -11.48
N ALA A 31 -3.17 -9.15 -10.19
CA ALA A 31 -3.11 -10.32 -9.32
C ALA A 31 -4.52 -10.71 -8.88
N GLY A 32 -5.10 -11.68 -9.59
CA GLY A 32 -6.46 -12.15 -9.31
C GLY A 32 -7.46 -11.00 -9.26
N ALA A 33 -8.32 -10.97 -8.25
CA ALA A 33 -9.25 -9.86 -8.03
C ALA A 33 -8.75 -8.84 -6.98
N MET A 34 -7.46 -8.85 -6.64
CA MET A 34 -6.93 -8.14 -5.48
C MET A 34 -6.23 -6.82 -5.83
N TRP A 35 -5.38 -6.78 -6.86
CA TRP A 35 -4.85 -5.51 -7.34
C TRP A 35 -4.55 -5.54 -8.83
N SER A 36 -4.50 -4.35 -9.42
CA SER A 36 -4.05 -4.16 -10.78
C SER A 36 -3.43 -2.78 -10.99
N VAL A 37 -2.57 -2.68 -12.01
CA VAL A 37 -2.11 -1.41 -12.57
C VAL A 37 -2.70 -1.25 -13.96
N VAL A 38 -3.28 -0.09 -14.24
CA VAL A 38 -3.96 0.22 -15.51
C VAL A 38 -3.51 1.56 -16.08
N ASP A 39 -3.62 1.72 -17.39
CA ASP A 39 -3.39 2.98 -18.09
C ASP A 39 -4.53 4.00 -17.87
N GLY A 40 -4.39 5.22 -18.41
CA GLY A 40 -5.41 6.27 -18.30
C GLY A 40 -6.77 5.92 -18.92
N SER A 41 -6.85 4.85 -19.74
CA SER A 41 -8.11 4.32 -20.28
C SER A 41 -8.68 3.15 -19.46
N GLY A 42 -8.04 2.81 -18.33
CA GLY A 42 -8.42 1.68 -17.49
C GLY A 42 -7.97 0.32 -18.03
N ARG A 43 -7.08 0.29 -19.03
CA ARG A 43 -6.59 -0.95 -19.62
C ARG A 43 -5.32 -1.44 -18.92
N ARG A 44 -5.26 -2.74 -18.63
CA ARG A 44 -4.09 -3.38 -18.01
C ARG A 44 -2.90 -3.40 -18.96
N TYR A 45 -1.72 -3.31 -18.38
CA TYR A 45 -0.47 -3.59 -19.07
C TYR A 45 -0.32 -5.10 -19.26
N ALA A 46 0.27 -5.48 -20.38
CA ALA A 46 0.54 -6.88 -20.68
C ALA A 46 1.87 -7.05 -21.42
N THR A 47 2.57 -8.13 -21.08
CA THR A 47 3.74 -8.61 -21.82
C THR A 47 3.58 -10.10 -22.11
N THR A 48 4.16 -10.58 -23.20
CA THR A 48 3.98 -11.97 -23.66
C THR A 48 5.33 -12.62 -23.93
N SER A 49 5.41 -13.94 -23.70
CA SER A 49 6.54 -14.74 -24.18
C SER A 49 6.51 -14.85 -25.70
N TYR A 50 7.63 -15.29 -26.28
CA TYR A 50 7.58 -15.84 -27.64
C TYR A 50 6.63 -17.03 -27.68
N ALA A 51 5.95 -17.18 -28.82
CA ALA A 51 5.12 -18.35 -29.06
C ALA A 51 5.97 -19.50 -29.61
N LEU A 52 5.74 -20.69 -29.09
CA LEU A 52 6.32 -21.93 -29.59
C LEU A 52 5.26 -22.71 -30.36
N ASP A 53 5.63 -23.24 -31.52
CA ASP A 53 4.77 -24.09 -32.32
C ASP A 53 5.07 -25.58 -32.08
N ALA A 54 4.08 -26.44 -32.34
CA ALA A 54 4.19 -27.89 -32.27
C ALA A 54 4.83 -28.42 -30.97
N VAL A 55 4.33 -27.95 -29.83
CA VAL A 55 4.88 -28.26 -28.50
C VAL A 55 4.44 -29.64 -28.01
N SER A 56 5.41 -30.44 -27.58
CA SER A 56 5.20 -31.73 -26.90
C SER A 56 6.10 -31.84 -25.65
N GLY A 57 5.55 -32.29 -24.52
CA GLY A 57 6.30 -32.39 -23.26
C GLY A 57 6.68 -31.04 -22.64
N HIS A 58 7.66 -31.04 -21.73
CA HIS A 58 8.12 -29.83 -21.05
C HIS A 58 8.90 -28.92 -22.00
N ARG A 59 8.59 -27.62 -21.99
CA ARG A 59 9.31 -26.59 -22.75
C ARG A 59 9.44 -25.32 -21.91
N SER A 60 10.59 -24.66 -22.03
CA SER A 60 10.78 -23.31 -21.52
C SER A 60 10.25 -22.30 -22.54
N LEU A 61 9.50 -21.31 -22.06
CA LEU A 61 9.04 -20.16 -22.87
C LEU A 61 10.04 -18.98 -22.84
N GLY A 62 11.19 -19.16 -22.19
CA GLY A 62 12.21 -18.14 -22.02
C GLY A 62 11.85 -17.09 -20.97
N ASP A 63 12.67 -16.05 -20.91
CA ASP A 63 12.47 -14.91 -20.03
C ASP A 63 11.57 -13.86 -20.72
N VAL A 64 10.68 -13.24 -19.95
CA VAL A 64 9.77 -12.21 -20.43
C VAL A 64 10.04 -10.94 -19.64
N TYR A 65 10.25 -9.84 -20.37
CA TYR A 65 10.55 -8.55 -19.79
C TYR A 65 9.44 -7.55 -20.14
N ALA A 66 9.16 -6.65 -19.20
CA ALA A 66 8.43 -5.43 -19.53
C ALA A 66 9.29 -4.57 -20.46
N ASN A 67 8.69 -3.93 -21.47
CA ASN A 67 9.39 -2.90 -22.21
C ASN A 67 9.58 -1.63 -21.35
N THR A 68 10.51 -0.76 -21.75
CA THR A 68 10.82 0.47 -21.01
C THR A 68 9.65 1.42 -20.84
N ALA A 69 8.69 1.42 -21.77
CA ALA A 69 7.49 2.26 -21.66
C ALA A 69 6.49 1.75 -20.61
N GLN A 70 6.67 0.53 -20.09
CA GLN A 70 5.76 -0.10 -19.13
C GLN A 70 6.46 -0.52 -17.83
N SER A 71 7.80 -0.47 -17.75
CA SER A 71 8.56 -0.98 -16.61
C SER A 71 8.11 -0.36 -15.29
N ARG A 72 7.75 0.93 -15.29
CA ARG A 72 7.20 1.63 -14.13
C ARG A 72 5.84 1.08 -13.67
N ALA A 73 4.95 0.76 -14.61
CA ALA A 73 3.68 0.11 -14.27
C ALA A 73 3.91 -1.25 -13.58
N TRP A 74 4.90 -2.02 -14.08
CA TRP A 74 5.27 -3.29 -13.46
C TRP A 74 5.97 -3.11 -12.10
N HIS A 75 6.75 -2.05 -11.91
CA HIS A 75 7.34 -1.74 -10.61
C HIS A 75 6.28 -1.36 -9.56
N ALA A 76 5.27 -0.56 -9.93
CA ALA A 76 4.12 -0.31 -9.06
C ALA A 76 3.35 -1.60 -8.75
N PHE A 77 3.16 -2.48 -9.74
CA PHE A 77 2.51 -3.77 -9.56
C PHE A 77 3.26 -4.66 -8.55
N ASP A 78 4.58 -4.77 -8.69
CA ASP A 78 5.43 -5.53 -7.76
C ASP A 78 5.48 -4.90 -6.37
N THR A 79 5.38 -3.58 -6.30
CA THR A 79 5.30 -2.86 -5.03
C THR A 79 4.01 -3.20 -4.28
N LEU A 80 2.86 -3.27 -4.97
CA LEU A 80 1.61 -3.74 -4.37
C LEU A 80 1.67 -5.21 -3.93
N ASN A 81 2.46 -6.06 -4.58
CA ASN A 81 2.68 -7.43 -4.11
C ASN A 81 3.28 -7.44 -2.69
N LYS A 82 4.20 -6.52 -2.38
CA LYS A 82 4.81 -6.40 -1.04
C LYS A 82 3.76 -6.02 -0.01
N LEU A 83 2.99 -4.96 -0.28
CA LEU A 83 1.91 -4.53 0.62
C LEU A 83 0.86 -5.63 0.79
N TRP A 84 0.47 -6.34 -0.27
CA TRP A 84 -0.50 -7.43 -0.19
C TRP A 84 -0.08 -8.50 0.81
N TRP A 85 1.17 -8.95 0.76
CA TRP A 85 1.65 -9.99 1.68
C TRP A 85 1.81 -9.51 3.11
N ASP A 86 1.97 -8.21 3.32
CA ASP A 86 2.12 -7.63 4.66
C ASP A 86 0.80 -7.10 5.26
N ARG A 87 -0.25 -6.88 4.45
CA ARG A 87 -1.49 -6.07 4.66
C ARG A 87 -2.23 -6.12 6.02
N GLY A 88 -1.88 -7.02 6.92
CA GLY A 88 -2.46 -7.08 8.26
C GLY A 88 -3.90 -7.57 8.27
N SER A 89 -4.27 -8.48 7.35
CA SER A 89 -5.59 -9.12 7.27
C SER A 89 -5.46 -10.63 7.45
N THR A 90 -6.44 -11.24 8.12
CA THR A 90 -6.55 -12.70 8.29
C THR A 90 -7.48 -13.36 7.27
N THR A 91 -8.05 -12.57 6.34
CA THR A 91 -8.96 -13.04 5.29
C THR A 91 -8.28 -13.04 3.93
N ASP A 92 -8.92 -13.65 2.93
CA ASP A 92 -8.50 -13.60 1.53
C ASP A 92 -8.72 -12.23 0.86
N CYS A 93 -9.16 -11.21 1.60
CA CYS A 93 -9.33 -9.84 1.13
C CYS A 93 -8.27 -8.88 1.70
N TRP A 94 -8.26 -7.63 1.21
CA TRP A 94 -7.39 -6.57 1.74
C TRP A 94 -7.60 -6.35 3.23
N THR A 95 -8.85 -6.42 3.69
CA THR A 95 -9.23 -6.17 5.08
C THR A 95 -10.30 -7.16 5.55
N GLY A 96 -10.45 -7.30 6.87
CA GLY A 96 -11.52 -8.09 7.47
C GLY A 96 -12.93 -7.48 7.35
N ASN A 97 -13.05 -6.24 6.84
CA ASN A 97 -14.34 -5.60 6.60
C ASN A 97 -14.95 -6.00 5.24
N GLN A 98 -14.19 -6.72 4.43
CA GLN A 98 -14.62 -7.23 3.14
C GLN A 98 -15.08 -8.67 3.27
N ARG A 99 -16.14 -9.02 2.54
CA ARG A 99 -16.66 -10.39 2.51
C ARG A 99 -15.82 -11.25 1.57
N GLU A 100 -15.44 -12.44 2.02
CA GLU A 100 -14.78 -13.45 1.18
C GLU A 100 -15.55 -13.70 -0.12
N GLY A 101 -14.82 -13.79 -1.24
CA GLY A 101 -15.40 -13.87 -2.58
C GLY A 101 -16.01 -12.56 -3.11
N ARG A 102 -15.95 -11.46 -2.34
CA ARG A 102 -16.38 -10.11 -2.73
C ARG A 102 -15.35 -9.03 -2.33
N CYS A 103 -14.07 -9.37 -2.41
CA CYS A 103 -13.01 -8.41 -2.18
C CYS A 103 -13.03 -7.34 -3.30
N THR A 104 -12.77 -6.08 -2.93
CA THR A 104 -12.59 -4.98 -3.88
C THR A 104 -11.09 -4.73 -4.09
N PRO A 105 -10.60 -4.59 -5.33
CA PRO A 105 -9.18 -4.44 -5.58
C PRO A 105 -8.64 -3.08 -5.14
N ILE A 106 -7.32 -2.98 -4.97
CA ILE A 106 -6.60 -1.69 -5.08
C ILE A 106 -6.18 -1.54 -6.55
N THR A 107 -6.58 -0.44 -7.18
CA THR A 107 -6.24 -0.15 -8.58
C THR A 107 -5.32 1.05 -8.65
N VAL A 108 -4.13 0.87 -9.24
CA VAL A 108 -3.23 1.96 -9.57
C VAL A 108 -3.44 2.37 -11.02
N ARG A 109 -3.62 3.66 -11.26
CA ARG A 109 -3.67 4.30 -12.57
C ARG A 109 -2.36 5.02 -12.79
N TRP A 110 -1.69 4.63 -13.85
CA TRP A 110 -0.44 5.24 -14.26
C TRP A 110 -0.28 5.08 -15.77
N TYR A 111 0.32 6.05 -16.43
CA TYR A 111 0.71 5.96 -17.83
C TYR A 111 1.94 6.84 -18.10
N PRO A 112 2.73 6.55 -19.14
CA PRO A 112 3.89 7.36 -19.50
C PRO A 112 3.52 8.83 -19.71
N GLY A 113 4.22 9.71 -19.02
CA GLY A 113 3.96 11.16 -19.05
C GLY A 113 2.71 11.59 -18.28
N SER A 114 2.20 10.78 -17.35
CA SER A 114 1.11 11.15 -16.44
C SER A 114 1.38 12.49 -15.75
N GLN A 115 0.39 13.38 -15.80
CA GLN A 115 0.39 14.72 -15.18
C GLN A 115 -0.68 14.86 -14.09
N ASP A 116 -1.40 13.77 -13.76
CA ASP A 116 -2.52 13.82 -12.82
C ASP A 116 -2.07 14.20 -11.40
N GLY A 117 -0.78 14.05 -11.11
CA GLY A 117 -0.21 14.11 -9.77
C GLY A 117 -0.28 12.74 -9.10
N THR A 118 0.11 12.70 -7.83
CA THR A 118 0.11 11.48 -7.04
C THR A 118 -0.83 11.63 -5.85
N TYR A 119 -1.86 10.79 -5.83
CA TYR A 119 -2.94 10.83 -4.86
C TYR A 119 -3.81 9.58 -4.97
N TRP A 120 -4.47 9.22 -3.89
CA TRP A 120 -5.65 8.35 -3.90
C TRP A 120 -6.94 9.17 -3.84
N THR A 121 -8.01 8.68 -4.45
CA THR A 121 -9.35 9.25 -4.32
C THR A 121 -10.40 8.19 -4.02
N GLY A 122 -11.23 8.45 -3.01
CA GLY A 122 -12.38 7.59 -2.70
C GLY A 122 -13.51 7.65 -3.73
N SER A 123 -13.49 8.61 -4.67
CA SER A 123 -14.53 8.77 -5.68
C SER A 123 -14.59 7.60 -6.68
N ASP A 124 -13.42 7.08 -7.05
CA ASP A 124 -13.28 5.90 -7.92
C ASP A 124 -12.42 4.78 -7.30
N ASP A 125 -12.03 4.94 -6.03
CA ASP A 125 -11.17 4.05 -5.24
C ASP A 125 -9.92 3.61 -6.01
N SER A 126 -9.22 4.60 -6.58
CA SER A 126 -7.99 4.37 -7.30
C SER A 126 -6.85 5.29 -6.86
N VAL A 127 -5.65 4.73 -6.94
CA VAL A 127 -4.38 5.42 -6.74
C VAL A 127 -3.93 5.96 -8.08
N HIS A 128 -3.71 7.26 -8.19
CA HIS A 128 -3.15 7.92 -9.36
C HIS A 128 -1.69 8.23 -9.06
N LEU A 129 -0.81 7.96 -10.02
CA LEU A 129 0.63 8.24 -9.89
C LEU A 129 1.09 9.16 -11.03
N ALA A 130 1.92 10.14 -10.68
CA ALA A 130 2.68 10.90 -11.66
C ALA A 130 3.68 10.01 -12.42
N ASP A 131 4.20 10.49 -13.55
CA ASP A 131 5.01 9.67 -14.46
C ASP A 131 6.17 8.92 -13.77
N ASN A 132 6.90 9.58 -12.87
CA ASN A 132 8.08 9.02 -12.21
C ASN A 132 7.78 8.38 -10.84
N ASP A 133 6.60 8.58 -10.26
CA ASP A 133 6.33 8.13 -8.88
C ASP A 133 6.24 6.60 -8.69
N PRO A 134 5.96 5.76 -9.72
CA PRO A 134 6.22 4.34 -9.59
C PRO A 134 7.67 3.98 -9.30
N ASP A 135 8.65 4.85 -9.58
CA ASP A 135 10.05 4.62 -9.22
C ASP A 135 10.26 4.66 -7.69
N SER A 136 9.30 5.23 -6.94
CA SER A 136 9.24 5.17 -5.48
C SER A 136 8.25 4.11 -5.00
N GLY A 137 8.79 3.06 -4.37
CA GLY A 137 7.99 2.06 -3.68
C GLY A 137 7.19 2.67 -2.52
N HIS A 138 7.80 3.58 -1.75
CA HIS A 138 7.17 4.23 -0.60
C HIS A 138 6.00 5.10 -1.02
N THR A 139 6.14 5.93 -2.05
CA THR A 139 5.05 6.76 -2.57
C THR A 139 3.90 5.89 -3.07
N THR A 140 4.20 4.83 -3.84
CA THR A 140 3.17 3.91 -4.33
C THR A 140 2.41 3.23 -3.18
N VAL A 141 3.12 2.80 -2.12
CA VAL A 141 2.49 2.17 -0.95
C VAL A 141 1.76 3.18 -0.07
N HIS A 142 2.25 4.40 0.06
CA HIS A 142 1.57 5.48 0.79
C HIS A 142 0.16 5.70 0.21
N GLU A 143 0.05 5.91 -1.10
CA GLU A 143 -1.26 6.09 -1.74
C GLU A 143 -2.15 4.84 -1.64
N ALA A 144 -1.55 3.65 -1.77
CA ALA A 144 -2.26 2.39 -1.53
C ALA A 144 -2.71 2.25 -0.07
N GLY A 145 -1.99 2.87 0.88
CA GLY A 145 -2.33 2.99 2.29
C GLY A 145 -3.62 3.77 2.51
N HIS A 146 -3.88 4.84 1.76
CA HIS A 146 -5.17 5.51 1.79
C HIS A 146 -6.31 4.58 1.31
N SER A 147 -6.13 3.87 0.19
CA SER A 147 -7.13 2.88 -0.25
C SER A 147 -7.33 1.77 0.79
N LEU A 148 -6.25 1.32 1.44
CA LEU A 148 -6.33 0.32 2.52
C LEU A 148 -7.13 0.84 3.71
N MET A 149 -6.91 2.08 4.15
CA MET A 149 -7.72 2.70 5.21
C MET A 149 -9.19 2.82 4.81
N GLY A 150 -9.48 3.23 3.57
CA GLY A 150 -10.84 3.25 3.05
C GLY A 150 -11.51 1.86 3.11
N LYS A 151 -10.77 0.80 2.75
CA LYS A 151 -11.25 -0.58 2.84
C LYS A 151 -11.39 -1.08 4.28
N LEU A 152 -10.55 -0.61 5.21
CA LEU A 152 -10.72 -0.89 6.64
C LEU A 152 -12.02 -0.29 7.13
N TYR A 153 -12.32 0.94 6.70
CA TYR A 153 -13.52 1.69 7.09
C TYR A 153 -14.78 1.39 6.26
N ALA A 154 -14.83 0.27 5.52
CA ALA A 154 -15.97 -0.09 4.65
C ALA A 154 -16.36 1.01 3.66
N GLY A 155 -15.37 1.67 3.07
CA GLY A 155 -15.55 2.76 2.10
C GLY A 155 -15.86 4.12 2.73
N TRP A 156 -15.93 4.22 4.05
CA TRP A 156 -16.01 5.51 4.73
C TRP A 156 -14.63 6.17 4.77
N TRP A 157 -14.59 7.48 4.53
CA TRP A 157 -13.38 8.30 4.62
C TRP A 157 -13.63 9.47 5.58
N PRO A 158 -12.68 9.80 6.47
CA PRO A 158 -12.82 10.95 7.34
C PRO A 158 -12.87 12.27 6.56
N TYR A 159 -13.57 13.26 7.11
CA TYR A 159 -13.54 14.61 6.57
C TYR A 159 -12.19 15.25 6.91
N VAL A 160 -11.30 15.32 5.93
CA VAL A 160 -9.94 15.87 6.07
C VAL A 160 -9.94 17.38 5.84
N THR A 161 -9.28 18.12 6.74
CA THR A 161 -9.17 19.59 6.69
C THR A 161 -7.72 20.04 6.61
N ASN A 162 -7.47 21.21 6.00
CA ASN A 162 -6.17 21.90 5.98
C ASN A 162 -4.97 21.01 5.59
N CYS A 163 -5.16 20.09 4.64
CA CYS A 163 -4.10 19.18 4.15
C CYS A 163 -3.41 19.70 2.88
N SER A 164 -3.69 20.94 2.50
CA SER A 164 -3.06 21.63 1.38
C SER A 164 -2.72 23.07 1.80
N PRO A 165 -1.47 23.54 1.63
CA PRO A 165 -0.30 22.78 1.14
C PRO A 165 0.05 21.59 2.06
N HIS A 166 0.58 20.52 1.46
CA HIS A 166 0.91 19.27 2.14
C HIS A 166 2.39 19.25 2.56
N TYR A 167 2.66 18.82 3.79
CA TYR A 167 4.00 18.73 4.37
C TYR A 167 4.06 17.56 5.36
N VAL A 168 5.09 16.72 5.24
CA VAL A 168 5.30 15.58 6.14
C VAL A 168 5.78 15.98 7.54
N ASP A 169 6.54 17.09 7.64
CA ASP A 169 7.21 17.54 8.87
C ASP A 169 6.49 18.73 9.57
N ARG A 170 5.40 19.25 8.99
CA ARG A 170 4.67 20.42 9.52
C ARG A 170 3.29 20.06 10.01
N THR A 171 2.79 20.88 10.91
CA THR A 171 1.41 20.83 11.38
C THR A 171 0.46 21.28 10.28
N SER A 172 -0.53 20.43 10.00
CA SER A 172 -1.63 20.70 9.06
C SER A 172 -2.96 20.74 9.81
N SER A 173 -3.54 19.57 10.06
CA SER A 173 -4.67 19.35 10.98
C SER A 173 -4.57 17.96 11.57
N THR A 174 -5.28 17.68 12.66
CA THR A 174 -5.32 16.33 13.24
C THR A 174 -5.96 15.30 12.31
N THR A 175 -6.88 15.73 11.44
CA THR A 175 -7.47 14.85 10.41
C THR A 175 -6.49 14.53 9.29
N CYS A 176 -5.67 15.51 8.86
CA CYS A 176 -4.62 15.32 7.86
C CYS A 176 -3.48 14.48 8.42
N GLY A 177 -2.94 14.85 9.60
CA GLY A 177 -1.90 14.07 10.26
C GLY A 177 -2.32 12.62 10.51
N TRP A 178 -3.60 12.36 10.76
CA TRP A 178 -4.13 11.00 10.86
C TRP A 178 -4.15 10.23 9.54
N THR A 179 -4.73 10.78 8.48
CA THR A 179 -4.87 10.06 7.20
C THR A 179 -3.53 9.89 6.50
N GLU A 180 -2.72 10.94 6.48
CA GLU A 180 -1.38 10.93 5.87
C GLU A 180 -0.42 10.09 6.72
N GLY A 181 -0.44 10.27 8.05
CA GLY A 181 0.43 9.52 8.95
C GLY A 181 0.12 8.02 8.94
N TYR A 182 -1.14 7.63 8.75
CA TYR A 182 -1.48 6.23 8.52
C TYR A 182 -0.88 5.70 7.22
N ALA A 183 -0.99 6.45 6.11
CA ALA A 183 -0.43 6.07 4.81
C ALA A 183 1.10 5.92 4.86
N ASP A 184 1.80 6.86 5.50
CA ASP A 184 3.24 6.76 5.77
C ASP A 184 3.58 5.55 6.63
N ALA A 185 2.83 5.29 7.71
CA ALA A 185 3.03 4.13 8.56
C ALA A 185 2.85 2.80 7.79
N VAL A 186 1.91 2.75 6.84
CA VAL A 186 1.74 1.59 5.94
C VAL A 186 2.98 1.38 5.07
N ALA A 187 3.57 2.45 4.52
CA ALA A 187 4.81 2.37 3.75
C ALA A 187 5.98 1.90 4.62
N PHE A 188 6.17 2.52 5.79
CA PHE A 188 7.20 2.15 6.76
C PHE A 188 7.08 0.70 7.22
N HIS A 189 5.86 0.26 7.51
CA HIS A 189 5.61 -1.13 7.85
C HIS A 189 5.96 -2.05 6.69
N THR A 190 5.56 -1.74 5.46
CA THR A 190 5.81 -2.58 4.29
C THR A 190 7.31 -2.73 3.97
N PHE A 191 8.07 -1.65 4.08
CA PHE A 191 9.50 -1.63 3.73
C PHE A 191 10.44 -1.85 4.92
N LYS A 192 9.89 -1.92 6.15
CA LYS A 192 10.64 -2.10 7.40
C LYS A 192 11.69 -1.01 7.62
N ASP A 193 11.36 0.22 7.26
CA ASP A 193 12.16 1.43 7.46
C ASP A 193 11.26 2.63 7.84
N THR A 194 11.86 3.82 7.97
CA THR A 194 11.15 5.09 8.23
C THR A 194 11.51 6.14 7.18
N THR A 195 11.95 5.72 6.00
CA THR A 195 12.44 6.63 4.96
C THR A 195 11.38 6.80 3.88
N MET A 196 10.87 8.00 3.69
CA MET A 196 10.05 8.30 2.52
C MET A 196 10.95 8.60 1.33
N THR A 197 10.66 7.96 0.19
CA THR A 197 11.31 8.17 -1.09
C THR A 197 10.30 8.73 -2.08
N TRP A 198 10.73 9.50 -3.08
CA TRP A 198 9.87 10.08 -4.12
C TRP A 198 10.35 9.68 -5.51
N GLY A 199 9.50 9.80 -6.53
CA GLY A 199 9.80 9.35 -7.90
C GLY A 199 11.01 10.01 -8.56
N ASN A 200 11.50 11.14 -8.03
CA ASN A 200 12.72 11.79 -8.50
C ASN A 200 14.01 11.23 -7.84
N GLY A 201 13.87 10.24 -6.95
CA GLY A 201 14.96 9.63 -6.19
C GLY A 201 15.36 10.40 -4.92
N SER A 202 14.73 11.54 -4.61
CA SER A 202 14.93 12.19 -3.32
C SER A 202 14.35 11.34 -2.19
N SER A 203 14.85 11.53 -0.97
CA SER A 203 14.37 10.84 0.21
C SER A 203 14.55 11.64 1.49
N VAL A 204 13.75 11.32 2.50
CA VAL A 204 13.88 11.85 3.86
C VAL A 204 13.64 10.73 4.86
N ASN A 205 14.46 10.67 5.91
CA ASN A 205 14.18 9.80 7.04
C ASN A 205 13.28 10.54 8.02
N LEU A 206 12.09 9.98 8.29
CA LEU A 206 11.09 10.54 9.19
C LEU A 206 11.15 9.95 10.61
N ALA A 207 12.14 9.10 10.92
CA ALA A 207 12.43 8.69 12.30
C ALA A 207 12.56 9.93 13.19
N ASN A 208 11.78 9.98 14.26
CA ASN A 208 11.69 11.16 15.09
C ASN A 208 11.43 10.84 16.56
N ASP A 209 11.88 11.76 17.41
CA ASP A 209 11.64 11.77 18.84
C ASP A 209 11.42 13.20 19.34
N ARG A 210 11.31 13.38 20.66
CA ARG A 210 11.10 14.69 21.30
C ARG A 210 12.19 15.73 21.03
N THR A 211 13.36 15.29 20.57
CA THR A 211 14.54 16.12 20.32
C THR A 211 14.75 16.43 18.84
N THR A 212 14.05 15.73 17.93
CA THR A 212 14.08 15.99 16.49
C THR A 212 13.71 17.44 16.19
N ARG A 213 14.65 18.19 15.63
CA ARG A 213 14.48 19.58 15.23
C ARG A 213 13.87 19.65 13.83
N GLY A 214 13.14 20.72 13.56
CA GLY A 214 12.55 20.98 12.25
C GLY A 214 11.21 20.28 11.99
N MET A 215 10.80 19.36 12.87
CA MET A 215 9.52 18.67 12.80
C MET A 215 8.58 19.20 13.88
N ASP A 216 7.39 19.63 13.47
CA ASP A 216 6.38 20.18 14.37
C ASP A 216 5.90 19.12 15.37
N TRP A 217 5.25 19.59 16.44
CA TRP A 217 4.81 18.74 17.55
C TRP A 217 3.35 18.32 17.39
N GLY A 218 2.99 17.18 17.98
CA GLY A 218 1.61 16.73 18.11
C GLY A 218 1.09 15.93 16.91
N ASP A 219 -0.18 15.52 17.02
CA ASP A 219 -0.85 14.60 16.09
C ASP A 219 -1.44 15.28 14.85
N ALA A 220 -1.18 16.58 14.68
CA ALA A 220 -1.46 17.29 13.44
C ALA A 220 -0.28 17.30 12.46
N CYS A 221 0.88 16.73 12.86
CA CYS A 221 2.04 16.49 12.01
C CYS A 221 2.09 15.01 11.61
N GLU A 222 2.02 14.74 10.30
CA GLU A 222 2.02 13.41 9.69
C GLU A 222 3.16 12.53 10.18
N ALA A 223 4.41 13.01 10.13
CA ALA A 223 5.57 12.21 10.51
C ALA A 223 5.54 11.78 11.99
N ARG A 224 4.91 12.56 12.88
CA ARG A 224 4.73 12.18 14.29
C ARG A 224 3.72 11.04 14.42
N VAL A 225 2.62 11.12 13.68
CA VAL A 225 1.59 10.08 13.67
C VAL A 225 2.14 8.79 13.08
N ALA A 226 2.87 8.88 11.96
CA ALA A 226 3.39 7.72 11.23
C ALA A 226 4.32 6.87 12.08
N THR A 227 5.35 7.47 12.68
CA THR A 227 6.31 6.74 13.49
C THR A 227 5.71 6.25 14.81
N ALA A 228 4.82 7.05 15.42
CA ALA A 228 4.07 6.61 16.59
C ALA A 228 3.20 5.37 16.31
N LEU A 229 2.53 5.30 15.16
CA LEU A 229 1.77 4.12 14.75
C LEU A 229 2.68 2.91 14.59
N THR A 230 3.81 3.04 13.89
CA THR A 230 4.76 1.92 13.72
C THR A 230 5.27 1.40 15.07
N ASP A 231 5.54 2.28 16.03
CA ASP A 231 5.99 1.91 17.37
C ASP A 231 4.87 1.26 18.19
N LEU A 232 3.64 1.77 18.12
CA LEU A 232 2.49 1.14 18.77
C LEU A 232 2.30 -0.29 18.26
N TRP A 233 2.35 -0.48 16.94
CA TRP A 233 2.20 -1.79 16.29
C TRP A 233 3.28 -2.77 16.73
N ALA A 234 4.54 -2.32 16.75
CA ALA A 234 5.69 -3.15 17.08
C ALA A 234 5.80 -3.47 18.58
N GLN A 235 5.47 -2.52 19.47
CA GLN A 235 5.85 -2.60 20.87
C GLN A 235 4.71 -2.98 21.82
N VAL A 236 3.45 -2.68 21.47
CA VAL A 236 2.30 -2.89 22.37
C VAL A 236 1.11 -3.61 21.73
N ASP A 237 0.95 -3.55 20.41
CA ASP A 237 -0.18 -4.22 19.74
C ASP A 237 0.11 -5.69 19.43
N GLY A 238 1.38 -6.11 19.43
CA GLY A 238 1.76 -7.46 19.00
C GLY A 238 1.67 -7.63 17.48
N GLY A 239 1.90 -6.55 16.73
CA GLY A 239 1.79 -6.47 15.28
C GLY A 239 0.58 -5.67 14.81
N TRP A 240 0.68 -5.11 13.60
CA TRP A 240 -0.36 -4.21 13.06
C TRP A 240 -1.67 -4.92 12.68
N THR A 241 -1.68 -6.26 12.53
CA THR A 241 -2.90 -7.04 12.25
C THR A 241 -3.97 -6.83 13.31
N ARG A 242 -3.61 -6.69 14.59
CA ARG A 242 -4.58 -6.42 15.66
C ARG A 242 -5.17 -5.01 15.54
N SER A 243 -4.35 -4.03 15.16
CA SER A 243 -4.79 -2.66 14.87
C SER A 243 -5.69 -2.58 13.65
N ASN A 244 -5.33 -3.25 12.54
CA ASN A 244 -6.18 -3.34 11.35
C ASN A 244 -7.49 -4.11 11.62
N THR A 245 -7.47 -5.13 12.49
CA THR A 245 -8.70 -5.83 12.92
C THR A 245 -9.62 -4.93 13.75
N MET A 246 -9.06 -4.00 14.52
CA MET A 246 -9.86 -3.00 15.22
C MET A 246 -10.40 -1.95 14.24
N MET A 247 -9.54 -1.41 13.35
CA MET A 247 -9.94 -0.43 12.34
C MET A 247 -10.95 -0.97 11.32
N SER A 248 -11.08 -2.30 11.18
CA SER A 248 -12.15 -2.89 10.37
C SER A 248 -13.53 -2.83 11.05
N ARG A 249 -13.58 -2.50 12.34
CA ARG A 249 -14.80 -2.42 13.17
C ARG A 249 -15.11 -0.99 13.59
N GLU A 250 -14.09 -0.20 13.87
CA GLU A 250 -14.20 1.20 14.27
C GLU A 250 -13.62 2.12 13.22
N ARG A 251 -14.23 3.30 13.08
CA ARG A 251 -13.84 4.31 12.11
C ARG A 251 -13.39 5.56 12.85
N SER A 252 -12.11 5.88 12.79
CA SER A 252 -11.54 7.06 13.45
C SER A 252 -11.29 8.18 12.46
N SER A 253 -11.67 9.40 12.83
CA SER A 253 -11.38 10.64 12.09
C SER A 253 -10.04 11.26 12.47
N THR A 254 -9.48 10.88 13.62
CA THR A 254 -8.22 11.42 14.15
C THR A 254 -7.45 10.35 14.92
N LEU A 255 -6.14 10.56 15.10
CA LEU A 255 -5.33 9.70 15.98
C LEU A 255 -5.85 9.73 17.43
N ARG A 256 -6.38 10.87 17.90
CA ARG A 256 -6.94 10.99 19.25
C ARG A 256 -8.12 10.05 19.48
N GLU A 257 -9.05 10.00 18.53
CA GLU A 257 -10.20 9.09 18.56
C GLU A 257 -9.74 7.62 18.51
N TYR A 258 -8.87 7.29 17.54
CA TYR A 258 -8.24 5.98 17.43
C TYR A 258 -7.63 5.56 18.78
N PHE A 259 -6.87 6.46 19.42
CA PHE A 259 -6.08 6.12 20.58
C PHE A 259 -6.88 6.04 21.88
N LEU A 260 -7.76 7.01 22.12
CA LEU A 260 -8.49 7.15 23.38
C LEU A 260 -9.81 6.38 23.41
N THR A 261 -10.43 6.14 22.26
CA THR A 261 -11.74 5.51 22.16
C THR A 261 -11.63 4.10 21.61
N ASP A 262 -11.08 3.96 20.39
CA ASP A 262 -11.24 2.72 19.62
C ASP A 262 -10.27 1.62 20.09
N ARG A 263 -9.00 1.97 20.28
CA ARG A 263 -7.99 1.05 20.82
C ARG A 263 -8.42 0.37 22.13
N PRO A 264 -8.78 1.10 23.22
CA PRO A 264 -9.13 0.45 24.47
C PRO A 264 -10.45 -0.34 24.39
N ALA A 265 -11.41 0.09 23.56
CA ALA A 265 -12.65 -0.65 23.34
C ALA A 265 -12.41 -2.05 22.73
N HIS A 266 -11.29 -2.24 22.02
CA HIS A 266 -10.89 -3.51 21.42
C HIS A 266 -9.67 -4.16 22.08
N GLY A 267 -9.34 -3.75 23.31
CA GLY A 267 -8.29 -4.39 24.11
C GLY A 267 -6.86 -4.16 23.59
N LEU A 268 -6.64 -3.10 22.83
CA LEU A 268 -5.30 -2.58 22.53
C LEU A 268 -4.82 -1.68 23.67
N ASP A 269 -3.51 -1.65 23.89
CA ASP A 269 -2.94 -0.84 24.98
C ASP A 269 -3.09 0.66 24.68
N SER A 270 -3.73 1.38 25.60
CA SER A 270 -3.81 2.85 25.68
C SER A 270 -3.40 3.37 27.08
N GLY A 271 -2.74 2.51 27.86
CA GLY A 271 -2.23 2.80 29.20
C GLY A 271 -0.87 3.49 29.17
N ALA A 272 -0.12 3.36 30.27
CA ALA A 272 1.13 4.11 30.47
C ALA A 272 2.17 3.85 29.37
N LYS A 273 2.36 2.59 28.96
CA LYS A 273 3.36 2.22 27.96
C LYS A 273 3.03 2.80 26.58
N ALA A 274 1.81 2.61 26.10
CA ALA A 274 1.34 3.21 24.85
C ALA A 274 1.38 4.76 24.87
N ARG A 275 1.05 5.38 26.00
CA ARG A 275 1.16 6.85 26.17
C ARG A 275 2.62 7.33 26.15
N THR A 276 3.56 6.55 26.68
CA THR A 276 4.99 6.86 26.57
C THR A 276 5.46 6.85 25.12
N ILE A 277 4.95 5.92 24.28
CA ILE A 277 5.24 5.90 22.84
C ILE A 277 4.76 7.20 22.19
N LEU A 278 3.49 7.58 22.39
CA LEU A 278 2.98 8.85 21.84
C LEU A 278 3.79 10.06 22.32
N TYR A 279 4.11 10.09 23.62
CA TYR A 279 4.89 11.18 24.20
C TYR A 279 6.31 11.26 23.61
N HIS A 280 6.94 10.13 23.28
CA HIS A 280 8.22 10.07 22.59
C HIS A 280 8.16 10.78 21.23
N HIS A 281 7.02 10.68 20.53
CA HIS A 281 6.75 11.41 19.29
C HIS A 281 6.05 12.76 19.49
N THR A 282 6.12 13.34 20.69
CA THR A 282 5.51 14.64 21.03
C THR A 282 3.97 14.71 20.95
N ILE A 283 3.30 13.57 20.90
CA ILE A 283 1.83 13.47 20.93
C ILE A 283 1.37 13.27 22.38
N GLN A 284 0.43 14.09 22.86
CA GLN A 284 -0.04 14.10 24.25
C GLN A 284 -1.56 14.11 24.32
N TYR A 285 -2.15 13.17 25.07
CA TYR A 285 -3.59 12.98 25.18
C TYR A 285 -4.13 12.89 26.60
#